data_AF-A0A8S3IPU5-F1
#
_entry.id   AF-A0A8S3IPU5-F1
#
_cell.length_a   1.000
_cell.length_b   1.000
_cell.length_c   1.000
_cell.angle_alpha   90.00
_cell.angle_beta   90.00
_cell.angle_gamma   90.00
#
_symmetry.space_group_name_H-M   'P 1'
#
loop_
_entity.id
_entity.type
_entity.pdbx_description
1 polymer ?
#
loop_
_entity_poly.entity_id
_entity_poly.type
_entity_poly.pdbx_seq_one_letter_code
_entity_poly.pdbx_strand_id
1 'polypeptide(L)' 'FKDGRKLIGNEFTFQRDGAPANKDHHTQAWCKDHFWDFWPKSRWQPNSPDLNALDYSIR' A
#
# COMPACT_ATOMS: atom_id res chain seq x y z
N PHE A 1 2.62 10.26 7.02
CA PHE A 1 1.17 10.10 6.75
C PHE A 1 0.26 11.13 7.42
N LYS A 2 0.58 11.70 8.60
CA LYS A 2 -0.27 12.72 9.26
C LYS A 2 -0.57 13.94 8.38
N ASP A 3 0.34 14.30 7.48
CA ASP A 3 0.14 15.42 6.54
C ASP A 3 -0.39 15.00 5.16
N GLY A 4 -0.38 13.70 4.84
CA GLY A 4 -0.83 13.21 3.54
C GLY A 4 -2.32 13.45 3.32
N ARG A 5 -3.16 13.14 4.32
CA ARG A 5 -4.61 13.38 4.25
C ARG A 5 -4.97 14.85 4.03
N LYS A 6 -4.13 15.79 4.50
CA LYS A 6 -4.36 17.23 4.28
C LYS A 6 -4.13 17.63 2.82
N LEU A 7 -3.26 16.90 2.11
CA LEU A 7 -2.85 17.22 0.74
C LEU A 7 -3.70 16.53 -0.31
N ILE A 8 -4.08 15.27 -0.09
CA ILE A 8 -4.78 14.43 -1.07
C ILE A 8 -6.20 14.04 -0.67
N GLY A 9 -6.66 14.48 0.51
CA GLY A 9 -7.97 14.07 1.05
C GLY A 9 -7.95 12.64 1.62
N ASN A 10 -9.13 12.05 1.76
CA ASN A 10 -9.29 10.69 2.27
C ASN A 10 -9.55 9.66 1.15
N GLU A 11 -9.96 10.08 -0.04
CA GLU A 11 -10.30 9.16 -1.15
C GLU A 11 -9.07 8.66 -1.91
N PHE A 12 -8.15 8.00 -1.20
CA PHE A 12 -7.01 7.31 -1.81
C PHE A 12 -6.95 5.85 -1.40
N THR A 13 -6.39 5.03 -2.29
CA THR A 13 -6.06 3.63 -2.01
C THR A 13 -4.57 3.51 -1.72
N PHE A 14 -4.22 3.01 -0.54
CA PHE A 14 -2.82 2.72 -0.18
C PHE A 14 -2.32 1.44 -0.85
N GLN A 15 -1.16 1.52 -1.51
CA GLN A 15 -0.50 0.38 -2.17
C GLN A 15 0.95 0.23 -1.72
N ARG A 16 1.40 -1.03 -1.56
CA ARG A 16 2.77 -1.45 -1.25
C ARG A 16 3.12 -2.73 -2.01
N ASP A 17 4.38 -3.11 -1.99
CA ASP A 17 4.86 -4.38 -2.54
C ASP A 17 4.50 -5.59 -1.66
N GLY A 18 4.83 -6.77 -2.19
CA GLY A 18 4.72 -8.04 -1.49
C GLY A 18 5.90 -8.39 -0.56
N ALA A 19 6.56 -7.43 0.10
CA ALA A 19 7.58 -7.77 1.09
C ALA A 19 6.95 -8.50 2.32
N PRO A 20 7.69 -9.38 3.02
CA PRO A 20 7.16 -10.15 4.16
C PRO A 20 6.52 -9.28 5.25
N ALA A 21 7.18 -8.17 5.62
CA ALA A 21 6.66 -7.24 6.62
C ALA A 21 5.32 -6.62 6.19
N ASN A 22 5.13 -6.32 4.91
CA ASN A 22 3.88 -5.74 4.42
C ASN A 22 2.74 -6.79 4.44
N LYS A 23 3.04 -8.08 4.30
CA LYS A 23 2.05 -9.19 4.35
C LYS A 23 1.71 -9.64 5.77
N ASP A 24 2.44 -9.17 6.77
CA ASP A 24 2.19 -9.54 8.16
C ASP A 24 0.78 -9.12 8.59
N HIS A 25 0.15 -9.96 9.40
CA HIS A 25 -1.22 -9.76 9.85
C HIS A 25 -1.40 -8.49 10.68
N HIS A 26 -0.43 -8.09 11.51
CA HIS A 26 -0.50 -6.83 12.26
C HIS A 26 -0.44 -5.64 11.32
N THR A 27 0.42 -5.68 10.30
CA THR A 27 0.52 -4.61 9.31
C THR A 27 -0.75 -4.49 8.49
N GLN A 28 -1.33 -5.61 8.04
CA GLN A 28 -2.60 -5.61 7.30
C GLN A 28 -3.78 -5.10 8.15
N ALA A 29 -3.85 -5.51 9.42
CA ALA A 29 -4.86 -5.01 10.37
C ALA A 29 -4.73 -3.50 10.59
N TRP A 30 -3.50 -3.03 10.83
CA TRP A 30 -3.24 -1.61 10.99
C TRP A 30 -3.68 -0.80 9.76
N CYS A 31 -3.36 -1.28 8.55
CA CYS A 31 -3.79 -0.62 7.30
C CYS A 31 -5.32 -0.54 7.18
N LYS A 32 -6.02 -1.62 7.52
CA LYS A 32 -7.49 -1.66 7.50
C LYS A 32 -8.12 -0.65 8.45
N ASP A 33 -7.52 -0.44 9.62
CA ASP A 33 -8.05 0.47 10.64
C ASP A 33 -7.71 1.94 10.36
N HIS A 34 -6.65 2.21 9.59
CA HIS A 34 -6.10 3.57 9.43
C HIS A 34 -6.21 4.15 8.02
N PHE A 35 -6.50 3.36 6.99
CA PHE A 35 -6.67 3.88 5.63
C PHE A 35 -8.13 3.81 5.19
N TRP A 36 -8.52 4.74 4.32
CA TRP A 36 -9.83 4.70 3.67
C TRP A 36 -9.98 3.45 2.82
N ASP A 37 -8.98 3.19 1.98
CA ASP A 37 -8.85 1.98 1.20
C ASP A 37 -7.37 1.58 1.10
N PHE A 38 -7.10 0.28 0.98
CA PHE A 38 -5.77 -0.24 0.76
C PHE A 38 -5.80 -1.57 0.01
N TRP A 39 -4.73 -1.89 -0.70
CA TRP A 39 -4.60 -3.22 -1.31
C TRP A 39 -4.19 -4.27 -0.27
N PRO A 40 -5.06 -5.25 0.04
CA PRO A 40 -4.68 -6.35 0.90
C PRO A 40 -3.64 -7.23 0.23
N LYS A 41 -2.88 -7.97 1.03
CA LYS A 41 -1.81 -8.86 0.57
C LYS A 41 -2.23 -9.87 -0.51
N SER A 42 -3.52 -10.21 -0.59
CA SER A 42 -4.07 -11.10 -1.61
C SER A 42 -4.12 -10.50 -3.02
N ARG A 43 -4.02 -9.17 -3.15
CA ARG A 43 -4.01 -8.48 -4.44
C ARG A 43 -2.61 -8.23 -4.99
N TRP A 44 -1.56 -8.48 -4.20
CA TRP A 44 -0.19 -8.24 -4.63
C TRP A 44 0.30 -9.40 -5.49
N GLN A 45 0.59 -9.12 -6.76
CA GLN A 45 1.19 -10.11 -7.65
C GLN A 45 2.64 -10.36 -7.22
N PRO A 46 3.07 -11.64 -7.12
CA PRO A 46 4.45 -11.97 -6.80
C PRO A 46 5.37 -11.59 -7.96
N ASN A 47 6.51 -10.95 -7.66
CA ASN A 47 7.57 -10.61 -8.61
C ASN A 47 7.14 -9.75 -9.81
N SER A 48 6.26 -8.76 -9.58
CA SER A 48 5.80 -7.82 -10.62
C SER A 48 6.27 -6.38 -10.36
N PRO A 49 7.59 -6.08 -10.52
CA PRO A 49 8.11 -4.72 -10.35
C PRO A 49 7.56 -3.74 -11.39
N ASP A 50 7.08 -4.24 -12.52
CA ASP A 50 6.37 -3.48 -13.54
C ASP A 50 5.00 -2.94 -13.06
N LEU A 51 4.39 -3.60 -12.07
CA LEU A 51 3.08 -3.22 -11.53
C LEU A 51 3.16 -2.35 -10.27
N ASN A 52 4.33 -2.25 -9.64
CA ASN A 52 4.54 -1.31 -8.56
C ASN A 52 5.01 0.02 -9.16
N ALA A 53 4.15 1.05 -9.11
CA ALA A 53 4.47 2.36 -9.65
C ALA A 53 5.80 2.92 -9.11
N LEU A 54 6.15 2.62 -7.85
CA LEU A 54 7.43 3.05 -7.28
C LEU A 54 8.63 2.34 -7.93
N ASP A 55 8.52 1.05 -8.21
CA ASP A 55 9.61 0.27 -8.81
C ASP A 55 9.75 0.52 -10.32
N TYR A 56 8.63 0.79 -11.01
CA TYR A 56 8.61 1.08 -12.43
C TYR A 56 9.08 2.50 -12.76
N SER A 57 8.60 3.51 -12.00
CA SER A 57 8.74 4.93 -12.39
C SER A 57 9.89 5.66 -11.72
N ILE A 58 10.36 5.20 -10.56
CA ILE A 58 11.46 5.84 -9.83
C ILE A 58 12.74 5.06 -10.17
N ARG A 59 13.49 5.57 -11.16
CA ARG A 59 14.85 5.15 -11.46
C ARG A 59 15.87 6.14 -10.89
#